data_AF-A0A0X3VPE3-F1
#
_entry.id   AF-A0A0X3VPE3-F1
#
_cell.length_a   1.000
_cell.length_b   1.000
_cell.length_c   1.000
_cell.angle_alpha   90.00
_cell.angle_beta   90.00
_cell.angle_gamma   90.00
#
_symmetry.space_group_name_H-M   'P 1'
#
loop_
_entity.id
_entity.type
_entity.pdbx_description
1 polymer ?
#
loop_
_entity_poly.entity_id
_entity_poly.type
_entity_poly.pdbx_seq_one_letter_code
_entity_poly.pdbx_strand_id
1 'polypeptide(L)'
;MADIEARFSTVPFDREAARRYGTMVALPLKANRDPRPRRMALMIAATAAALGLPLCTRNPGDFTGLESGLEVTSVRPGSRTARPADGVMSPWSVLGRHRCGPKGSQGPWRRSR
;
A
#
# COMPACT_ATOMS: atom_id res chain seq x y z
N MET A 1 23.42 2.45 19.42
CA MET A 1 22.85 2.14 18.09
C MET A 1 21.94 0.91 18.07
N ALA A 2 21.95 0.03 19.07
CA ALA A 2 21.09 -1.17 19.11
C ALA A 2 19.61 -0.97 19.54
N ASP A 3 19.13 0.26 19.70
CA ASP A 3 17.78 0.52 20.26
C ASP A 3 16.69 0.77 19.21
N ILE A 4 17.05 1.11 17.96
CA ILE A 4 16.03 1.43 16.93
C ILE A 4 15.47 0.14 16.31
N GLU A 5 16.31 -0.82 15.97
CA GLU A 5 15.89 -2.08 15.32
C GLU A 5 14.95 -2.89 16.23
N ALA A 6 15.21 -2.92 17.54
CA ALA A 6 14.38 -3.61 18.52
C ALA A 6 12.94 -3.08 18.63
N ARG A 7 12.68 -1.85 18.14
CA ARG A 7 11.34 -1.25 18.13
C ARG A 7 10.46 -1.77 17.00
N PHE A 8 11.03 -2.52 16.05
CA PHE A 8 10.32 -3.04 14.90
C PHE A 8 10.29 -4.56 14.93
N SER A 9 9.09 -5.12 14.77
CA SER A 9 8.94 -6.55 14.47
C SER A 9 9.15 -6.75 12.96
N THR A 10 10.07 -7.63 12.59
CA THR A 10 10.27 -8.01 11.20
C THR A 10 9.26 -9.07 10.80
N VAL A 11 8.77 -8.96 9.56
CA VAL A 11 7.88 -9.95 8.98
C VAL A 11 8.63 -10.69 7.86
N PRO A 12 8.82 -12.01 7.96
CA PRO A 12 9.48 -12.77 6.91
C PRO A 12 8.59 -12.87 5.67
N PHE A 13 9.22 -12.98 4.50
CA PHE A 13 8.52 -13.33 3.27
C PHE A 13 8.39 -14.87 3.17
N ASP A 14 7.21 -15.38 3.48
CA ASP A 14 6.96 -16.81 3.62
C ASP A 14 6.25 -17.42 2.39
N ARG A 15 5.86 -18.69 2.51
CA ARG A 15 5.18 -19.43 1.44
C ARG A 15 3.83 -18.82 1.08
N GLU A 16 3.08 -18.29 2.04
CA GLU A 16 1.77 -17.69 1.77
C GLU A 16 1.92 -16.34 1.06
N ALA A 17 2.88 -15.52 1.49
CA ALA A 17 3.26 -14.30 0.80
C ALA A 17 3.71 -14.59 -0.65
N ALA A 18 4.50 -15.65 -0.86
CA ALA A 18 4.91 -16.08 -2.20
C ALA A 18 3.72 -16.50 -3.09
N ARG A 19 2.73 -17.20 -2.54
CA ARG A 19 1.49 -17.52 -3.27
C ARG A 19 0.73 -16.27 -3.67
N ARG A 20 0.52 -15.35 -2.72
CA ARG A 20 -0.20 -14.09 -3.00
C ARG A 20 0.54 -13.18 -3.97
N TYR A 21 1.86 -13.23 -3.98
CA TYR A 21 2.69 -12.44 -4.89
C TYR A 21 2.35 -12.72 -6.36
N GLY A 22 2.09 -13.98 -6.73
CA GLY A 22 1.64 -14.32 -8.09
C GLY A 22 0.35 -13.58 -8.48
N THR A 23 -0.63 -13.55 -7.58
CA THR A 23 -1.88 -12.80 -7.77
C THR A 23 -1.62 -11.29 -7.86
N MET A 24 -0.76 -10.74 -6.99
CA MET A 24 -0.41 -9.32 -6.99
C MET A 24 0.32 -8.87 -8.25
N VAL A 25 1.06 -9.77 -8.92
CA VAL A 25 1.68 -9.51 -10.23
C VAL A 25 0.67 -9.67 -11.37
N ALA A 26 -0.25 -10.64 -11.28
CA ALA A 26 -1.25 -10.90 -12.31
C ALA A 26 -2.23 -9.73 -12.49
N LEU A 27 -2.57 -9.01 -11.41
CA LEU A 27 -3.52 -7.89 -11.46
C LEU A 27 -3.01 -6.69 -12.31
N PRO A 28 -1.79 -6.15 -12.09
CA PRO A 28 -1.20 -5.15 -12.97
C PRO A 28 -1.06 -5.61 -14.42
N LEU A 29 -0.69 -6.88 -14.65
CA LEU A 29 -0.59 -7.44 -16.00
C LEU A 29 -1.94 -7.43 -16.72
N LYS A 30 -3.03 -7.83 -16.03
CA LYS A 30 -4.40 -7.75 -16.56
C LYS A 30 -4.82 -6.30 -16.83
N ALA A 31 -4.31 -5.35 -16.05
CA ALA A 31 -4.51 -3.91 -16.26
C ALA A 31 -3.53 -3.28 -17.27
N ASN A 32 -2.75 -4.10 -18.00
CA ASN A 32 -1.78 -3.68 -19.01
C ASN A 32 -0.70 -2.72 -18.45
N ARG A 33 -0.31 -2.92 -17.18
CA ARG A 33 0.77 -2.19 -16.50
C ARG A 33 1.97 -3.09 -16.31
N ASP A 34 3.18 -2.51 -16.39
CA ASP A 34 4.41 -3.24 -16.10
C ASP A 34 4.61 -3.43 -14.58
N PRO A 35 4.65 -4.68 -14.07
CA PRO A 35 4.91 -4.95 -12.66
C PRO A 35 6.39 -4.81 -12.26
N ARG A 36 7.33 -4.82 -13.22
CA ARG A 36 8.78 -4.88 -12.94
C ARG A 36 9.29 -3.69 -12.11
N PRO A 37 8.89 -2.43 -12.37
CA PRO A 37 9.31 -1.28 -11.56
C PRO A 37 8.84 -1.35 -10.11
N ARG A 38 7.84 -2.20 -9.82
CA ARG A 38 7.15 -2.28 -8.52
C ARG A 38 7.37 -3.62 -7.82
N ARG A 39 8.34 -4.43 -8.25
CA ARG A 39 8.59 -5.78 -7.73
C ARG A 39 8.62 -5.83 -6.19
N MET A 40 9.39 -4.92 -5.57
CA MET A 40 9.50 -4.84 -4.10
C MET A 40 8.17 -4.43 -3.45
N ALA A 41 7.47 -3.45 -4.03
CA ALA A 41 6.17 -3.01 -3.54
C ALA A 41 5.12 -4.14 -3.63
N LEU A 42 5.16 -4.94 -4.69
CA LEU A 42 4.29 -6.10 -4.86
C LEU A 42 4.62 -7.24 -3.88
N MET A 43 5.89 -7.43 -3.50
CA MET A 43 6.25 -8.37 -2.43
C MET A 43 5.73 -7.89 -1.07
N ILE A 44 5.88 -6.60 -0.74
CA ILE A 44 5.33 -6.02 0.49
C ILE A 44 3.80 -6.14 0.52
N ALA A 45 3.13 -5.83 -0.59
CA ALA A 45 1.69 -6.00 -0.76
C ALA A 45 1.25 -7.46 -0.55
N ALA A 46 2.01 -8.41 -1.10
CA ALA A 46 1.73 -9.83 -0.95
C ALA A 46 1.86 -10.30 0.51
N THR A 47 2.90 -9.83 1.22
CA THR A 47 3.07 -10.10 2.66
C THR A 47 1.93 -9.49 3.49
N ALA A 48 1.58 -8.22 3.24
CA ALA A 48 0.48 -7.55 3.94
C ALA A 48 -0.85 -8.29 3.72
N ALA A 49 -1.14 -8.67 2.46
CA ALA A 49 -2.31 -9.45 2.13
C ALA A 49 -2.30 -10.82 2.84
N ALA A 50 -1.17 -11.55 2.80
CA ALA A 50 -1.02 -12.86 3.43
C ALA A 50 -1.37 -12.84 4.92
N LEU A 51 -0.99 -11.76 5.61
CA LEU A 51 -1.27 -11.54 7.02
C LEU A 51 -2.62 -10.85 7.30
N GLY A 52 -3.37 -10.45 6.27
CA GLY A 52 -4.62 -9.70 6.44
C GLY A 52 -4.41 -8.29 7.04
N LEU A 53 -3.24 -7.69 6.80
CA LEU A 53 -2.88 -6.37 7.33
C LEU A 53 -3.08 -5.29 6.27
N PRO A 54 -3.49 -4.06 6.67
CA PRO A 54 -3.54 -2.93 5.77
C PRO A 54 -2.12 -2.46 5.38
N LEU A 55 -1.93 -2.12 4.10
CA LEU A 55 -0.67 -1.57 3.61
C LEU A 55 -0.67 -0.04 3.73
N CYS A 56 0.10 0.48 4.69
CA CYS A 56 0.33 1.90 4.84
C CYS A 56 1.39 2.39 3.82
N THR A 57 1.03 3.34 2.96
CA THR A 57 1.94 3.88 1.94
C THR A 57 1.73 5.36 1.68
N ARG A 58 2.79 6.08 1.33
CA ARG A 58 2.70 7.46 0.83
C ARG A 58 2.38 7.53 -0.67
N ASN A 59 2.53 6.41 -1.38
CA ASN A 59 2.26 6.33 -2.81
C ASN A 59 1.15 5.31 -3.10
N PRO A 60 -0.12 5.63 -2.76
CA PRO A 60 -1.23 4.71 -3.00
C PRO A 60 -1.44 4.43 -4.50
N GLY A 61 -1.02 5.32 -5.40
CA GLY A 61 -1.07 5.11 -6.85
C GLY A 61 -0.16 3.97 -7.34
N ASP A 62 0.72 3.47 -6.48
CA ASP A 62 1.50 2.27 -6.77
C ASP A 62 0.67 0.99 -6.75
N PHE A 63 -0.48 1.01 -6.06
CA PHE A 63 -1.31 -0.16 -5.78
C PHE A 63 -2.67 -0.11 -6.47
N THR A 64 -2.88 0.83 -7.40
CA THR A 64 -4.12 0.90 -8.19
C THR A 64 -4.33 -0.40 -8.98
N GLY A 65 -5.48 -1.04 -8.77
CA GLY A 65 -5.85 -2.34 -9.34
C GLY A 65 -5.63 -3.54 -8.40
N LEU A 66 -5.14 -3.30 -7.17
CA LEU A 66 -4.93 -4.34 -6.14
C LEU A 66 -5.97 -4.32 -5.02
N GLU A 67 -6.97 -3.43 -5.10
CA GLU A 67 -7.92 -3.14 -4.03
C GLU A 67 -8.81 -4.34 -3.68
N SER A 68 -8.95 -5.31 -4.59
CA SER A 68 -9.72 -6.53 -4.35
C SER A 68 -9.00 -7.55 -3.46
N GLY A 69 -7.67 -7.45 -3.31
CA GLY A 69 -6.85 -8.40 -2.55
C GLY A 69 -6.02 -7.76 -1.45
N LEU A 70 -6.07 -6.43 -1.32
CA LEU A 70 -5.26 -5.67 -0.37
C LEU A 70 -5.96 -4.36 0.03
N GLU A 71 -6.07 -4.13 1.33
CA GLU A 71 -6.45 -2.83 1.87
C GLU A 71 -5.24 -1.89 1.88
N VAL A 72 -5.38 -0.70 1.28
CA VAL A 72 -4.29 0.29 1.18
C VAL A 72 -4.68 1.55 1.94
N THR A 73 -3.88 1.90 2.94
CA THR A 73 -4.04 3.14 3.71
C THR A 73 -3.01 4.17 3.22
N SER A 74 -3.49 5.27 2.63
CA SER A 74 -2.63 6.38 2.25
C SER A 74 -2.21 7.16 3.49
N VAL A 75 -0.90 7.24 3.74
CA VAL A 75 -0.33 8.07 4.80
C VAL A 75 0.03 9.42 4.20
N ARG A 76 -0.78 10.43 4.49
CA ARG A 76 -0.43 11.82 4.16
C ARG A 76 0.70 12.26 5.11
N PRO A 77 1.83 12.80 4.62
CA PRO A 77 2.77 13.47 5.50
C PRO A 77 2.09 14.77 5.98
N GLY A 78 1.65 14.78 7.23
CA GLY A 78 0.94 15.92 7.80
C GLY A 78 -0.25 15.55 8.66
N SER A 79 -0.06 14.68 9.64
CA SER A 79 -0.61 14.87 10.99
C SER A 79 0.16 13.92 11.89
N ARG A 80 0.83 14.48 12.90
CA ARG A 80 1.31 13.69 14.03
C ARG A 80 0.05 13.04 14.62
N THR A 81 -0.10 11.73 14.47
CA THR A 81 -1.22 11.00 15.08
C THR A 81 -1.22 11.32 16.56
N ALA A 82 -2.33 11.86 17.05
CA ALA A 82 -2.55 12.11 18.46
C ALA A 82 -2.26 10.80 19.20
N ARG A 83 -1.34 10.89 20.16
CA ARG A 83 -1.11 9.83 21.14
C ARG A 83 -2.46 9.59 21.84
N PRO A 84 -2.98 8.36 21.92
CA PRO A 84 -4.20 8.14 22.69
C PRO A 84 -3.84 8.30 24.18
N ALA A 85 -4.18 9.45 24.74
CA ALA A 85 -4.43 9.58 26.16
C ALA A 85 -5.88 9.09 26.35
N ASP A 86 -6.04 8.01 27.11
CA ASP A 86 -7.27 7.74 27.85
C ASP A 86 -8.51 7.32 27.00
N GLY A 87 -8.67 6.03 26.74
CA GLY A 87 -9.96 5.33 26.77
C GLY A 87 -11.17 5.79 25.93
N VAL A 88 -11.03 6.51 24.80
CA VAL A 88 -12.17 6.90 23.94
C VAL A 88 -11.93 6.56 22.45
N MET A 89 -12.98 6.01 21.81
CA MET A 89 -13.07 5.46 20.44
C MET A 89 -12.43 6.30 19.31
N SER A 90 -11.91 5.60 18.29
CA SER A 90 -11.19 6.12 17.12
C SER A 90 -11.95 7.14 16.25
N PRO A 91 -11.33 8.28 15.85
CA PRO A 91 -11.98 9.28 14.99
C PRO A 91 -12.04 8.92 13.50
N TRP A 92 -11.38 7.84 13.04
CA TRP A 92 -11.38 7.42 11.62
C TRP A 92 -12.74 6.88 11.16
N SER A 93 -13.69 6.73 12.09
CA SER A 93 -15.06 6.32 11.81
C SER A 93 -15.99 7.48 11.38
N VAL A 94 -15.53 8.74 11.33
CA VAL A 94 -16.43 9.90 11.11
C VAL A 94 -16.22 10.64 9.78
N LEU A 95 -15.10 10.49 9.06
CA LEU A 95 -14.94 11.19 7.77
C LEU A 95 -15.23 10.30 6.56
N GLY A 96 -16.47 10.40 6.10
CA GLY A 96 -16.92 9.87 4.83
C GLY A 96 -16.12 10.36 3.61
N ARG A 97 -16.02 9.46 2.65
CA ARG A 97 -16.50 9.69 1.28
C ARG A 97 -15.84 10.84 0.51
N HIS A 98 -14.61 10.65 0.06
CA HIS A 98 -14.19 11.25 -1.22
C HIS A 98 -13.75 10.17 -2.21
N ARG A 99 -14.67 9.95 -3.15
CA ARG A 99 -14.58 9.15 -4.37
C ARG A 99 -13.31 9.54 -5.14
N CYS A 100 -12.38 8.62 -5.34
CA CYS A 100 -11.32 8.81 -6.33
C CYS A 100 -11.91 8.44 -7.71
N GLY A 101 -12.46 9.43 -8.41
CA GLY A 101 -12.84 9.33 -9.82
C GLY A 101 -11.63 9.27 -10.75
N PRO A 102 -11.82 8.93 -12.04
CA PRO A 102 -10.73 8.56 -12.94
C PRO A 102 -9.90 9.79 -13.32
N LYS A 103 -8.58 9.72 -13.15
CA LYS A 103 -7.68 10.72 -13.76
C LYS A 103 -7.47 10.39 -15.23
N GLY A 104 -8.40 10.90 -16.05
CA GLY A 104 -8.16 11.14 -17.47
C GLY A 104 -7.14 12.27 -17.68
N SER A 105 -6.27 12.05 -18.66
CA SER A 105 -5.52 13.02 -19.48
C SER A 105 -4.88 14.23 -18.80
N GLN A 106 -3.55 14.20 -18.63
CA GLN A 106 -2.69 15.37 -18.85
C GLN A 106 -1.31 14.97 -19.42
N GLY A 107 -1.06 15.37 -20.66
CA GLY A 107 0.21 16.02 -21.06
C GLY A 107 1.42 15.15 -21.45
N PRO A 108 2.13 15.48 -22.54
CA PRO A 108 3.14 14.62 -23.14
C PRO A 108 4.51 14.83 -22.49
N TRP A 109 4.92 13.90 -21.63
CA TRP A 109 6.33 13.82 -21.25
C TRP A 109 7.10 13.06 -22.34
N ARG A 110 7.68 13.82 -23.28
CA ARG A 110 8.77 13.37 -24.14
C ARG A 110 9.88 12.78 -23.25
N ARG A 111 10.21 11.51 -23.45
CA ARG A 111 11.56 11.02 -23.15
C ARG A 111 12.34 10.98 -24.46
N SER A 112 13.34 11.85 -24.52
CA SER A 112 14.44 11.83 -25.47
C SER A 112 15.08 10.45 -25.50
N ARG A 113 15.55 10.10 -26.70
CA ARG A 113 16.21 8.87 -27.16
C ARG A 113 17.05 8.11 -26.13
#